data_AF-A0A523X6E1-F1
#
_entry.id   AF-A0A523X6E1-F1
#
_cell.length_a   1.000
_cell.length_b   1.000
_cell.length_c   1.000
_cell.angle_alpha   90.00
_cell.angle_beta   90.00
_cell.angle_gamma   90.00
#
_symmetry.space_group_name_H-M   'P 1'
#
loop_
_entity.id
_entity.type
_entity.pdbx_description
1 polymer ?
#
loop_
_entity_poly.entity_id
_entity_poly.type
_entity_poly.pdbx_seq_one_letter_code
_entity_poly.pdbx_strand_id
1 'polypeptide(L)' 'YSPLKADSKWALLRGSVESWYRAAPAWTLAGGTSEIQRNVIAIRGLGLPR' A
#
# COMPACT_ATOMS: atom_id res chain seq x y z
N TYR A 1 -17.81 15.39 -5.94
CA TYR A 1 -16.52 15.10 -6.60
C TYR A 1 -16.47 13.61 -6.92
N SER A 2 -16.35 13.24 -8.20
CA SER A 2 -16.22 11.83 -8.61
C SER A 2 -14.73 11.45 -8.58
N PRO A 3 -14.34 10.26 -8.10
CA PRO A 3 -12.94 9.83 -8.18
C PRO A 3 -12.49 9.82 -9.65
N LEU A 4 -11.21 10.10 -9.91
CA LEU A 4 -10.59 10.04 -11.24
C LEU A 4 -10.44 8.58 -11.71
N LYS A 5 -11.54 7.82 -11.68
CA LYS A 5 -11.63 6.47 -12.22
C LYS A 5 -11.27 6.50 -13.70
N ALA A 6 -10.79 5.38 -14.23
CA ALA A 6 -10.30 5.28 -15.60
C ALA A 6 -11.27 5.81 -16.68
N ASP A 7 -12.58 5.78 -16.40
CA ASP A 7 -13.65 6.25 -17.29
C ASP A 7 -14.00 7.74 -17.13
N SER A 8 -13.31 8.47 -16.25
CA SER A 8 -13.59 9.89 -16.00
C SER A 8 -12.96 10.77 -17.08
N LYS A 9 -13.73 11.75 -17.58
CA LYS A 9 -13.39 12.67 -18.69
C LYS A 9 -12.00 13.33 -18.58
N TRP A 10 -11.50 13.52 -17.36
CA TRP A 10 -10.22 14.18 -17.08
C TRP A 10 -9.26 13.31 -16.25
N ALA A 11 -9.41 11.99 -16.29
CA ALA A 11 -8.52 11.07 -15.59
C ALA A 11 -7.13 11.06 -16.25
N LEU A 12 -6.19 11.77 -15.64
CA LEU A 12 -4.76 11.67 -15.97
C LEU A 12 -4.28 10.23 -15.79
N LEU A 13 -3.34 9.81 -16.63
CA LEU A 13 -2.75 8.47 -16.58
C LEU A 13 -3.80 7.35 -16.56
N ARG A 14 -4.94 7.53 -17.25
CA ARG A 14 -6.04 6.56 -17.32
C ARG A 14 -6.55 6.11 -15.94
N GLY A 15 -6.47 6.96 -14.92
CA GLY A 15 -6.92 6.65 -13.57
C GLY A 15 -6.03 5.67 -12.80
N SER A 16 -4.82 5.36 -13.29
CA SER A 16 -3.91 4.41 -12.63
C SER A 16 -3.56 4.81 -11.21
N VAL A 17 -3.34 6.10 -10.93
CA VAL A 17 -3.00 6.60 -9.58
C VAL A 17 -4.15 6.34 -8.58
N GLU A 18 -5.39 6.56 -8.99
CA GLU A 18 -6.58 6.32 -8.15
C GLU A 18 -6.80 4.82 -7.93
N SER A 19 -6.52 3.98 -8.93
CA SER A 19 -6.53 2.53 -8.81
C SER A 19 -5.49 2.03 -7.81
N TRP A 20 -4.24 2.49 -7.91
CA TRP A 20 -3.16 2.15 -6.98
C TRP A 20 -3.45 2.63 -5.57
N TYR A 21 -3.97 3.86 -5.40
CA TYR A 21 -4.36 4.39 -4.11
C TYR A 21 -5.43 3.54 -3.42
N ARG A 22 -6.45 3.09 -4.16
CA ARG A 22 -7.47 2.17 -3.61
C ARG A 22 -6.91 0.80 -3.27
N ALA A 23 -5.90 0.33 -3.99
CA ALA A 23 -5.24 -0.95 -3.71
C ALA A 23 -4.23 -0.86 -2.54
N ALA A 24 -3.71 0.32 -2.22
CA ALA A 24 -2.64 0.51 -1.23
C ALA A 24 -2.93 -0.10 0.17
N PRO A 25 -4.14 -0.02 0.74
CA PRO A 25 -4.43 -0.66 2.03
C PRO A 25 -4.35 -2.19 1.99
N ALA A 26 -4.64 -2.83 0.85
CA ALA A 26 -4.46 -4.27 0.72
C ALA A 26 -2.96 -4.64 0.70
N TRP A 27 -2.13 -3.79 0.10
CA TRP A 27 -0.68 -4.00 0.02
C TRP A 27 0.04 -3.90 1.36
N THR A 28 -0.50 -3.19 2.36
CA THR A 28 0.09 -3.16 3.71
C THR A 28 -0.17 -4.44 4.50
N LEU A 29 -1.04 -5.31 4.00
CA LEU A 29 -1.38 -6.61 4.58
C LEU A 29 -0.75 -7.76 3.78
N ALA A 30 -0.67 -7.59 2.45
CA ALA A 30 -0.13 -8.59 1.54
C ALA A 30 1.35 -8.89 1.86
N GLY A 31 1.68 -10.16 2.07
CA GLY A 31 3.05 -10.58 2.45
C GLY A 31 3.40 -10.34 3.93
N GLY A 32 2.40 -10.05 4.77
CA GLY A 32 2.56 -9.79 6.20
C GLY A 32 2.34 -8.32 6.52
N THR A 33 1.69 -8.04 7.65
CA THR A 33 1.36 -6.67 8.02
C THR A 33 2.63 -5.85 8.27
N SER A 34 2.54 -4.53 8.10
CA SER A 34 3.63 -3.60 8.43
C SER A 34 4.17 -3.77 9.86
N GLU A 35 3.34 -4.19 10.80
CA GLU A 35 3.74 -4.46 12.19
C GLU A 35 4.60 -5.73 12.29
N ILE A 36 4.19 -6.81 11.62
CA ILE A 36 4.97 -8.05 11.57
C ILE A 36 6.31 -7.82 10.89
N GLN A 37 6.33 -7.11 9.75
CA GLN A 37 7.56 -6.81 9.04
C GLN A 37 8.52 -5.95 9.88
N ARG A 38 8.02 -4.94 10.60
CA ARG A 38 8.84 -4.16 11.55
C ARG A 38 9.40 -5.03 12.68
N ASN A 39 8.61 -5.95 13.22
CA ASN A 39 9.10 -6.90 14.24
C ASN A 39 10.17 -7.84 13.69
N VAL A 40 10.02 -8.32 12.45
CA VAL A 40 11.04 -9.14 11.78
C VAL A 40 12.34 -8.35 11.62
N ILE A 41 12.28 -7.08 11.21
CA ILE A 41 13.46 -6.20 11.12
C ILE A 41 14.08 -5.97 12.50
N ALA A 42 13.27 -5.68 13.52
CA ALA A 42 13.73 -5.46 14.89
C ALA A 42 14.51 -6.67 15.43
N ILE A 43 13.94 -7.88 15.30
CA ILE A 43 14.51 -9.10 15.87
C ILE A 43 15.66 -9.63 15.01
N ARG A 44 15.44 -9.77 13.70
CA ARG A 44 16.40 -10.45 12.79
C ARG A 44 17.44 -9.50 12.20
N GLY A 45 17.05 -8.25 11.93
CA GLY A 45 17.95 -7.26 11.34
C GLY A 45 18.74 -6.48 12.39
N LEU A 46 18.11 -6.13 13.51
CA LEU A 46 18.70 -5.27 14.54
C LEU A 46 19.04 -6.00 15.86
N GLY A 47 18.67 -7.27 16.03
CA GLY A 47 18.99 -8.06 17.22
C GLY A 47 18.26 -7.62 18.49
N LEU A 48 17.13 -6.90 18.35
CA LEU A 48 16.35 -6.44 19.50
C LEU A 48 15.65 -7.62 20.19
N PRO A 49 15.56 -7.62 21.54
CA PRO A 49 14.80 -8.61 22.28
C PRO A 49 13.31 -8.52 21.93
N ARG A 50 12.61 -9.63 22.11
CA ARG A 50 11.18 -9.78 21.79
C ARG A 50 10.27 -9.10 22.80
#